data_AF-A0A366FIK4-F1
#
_entry.id   AF-A0A366FIK4-F1
#
_cell.length_a   1.000
_cell.length_b   1.000
_cell.length_c   1.000
_cell.angle_alpha   90.00
_cell.angle_beta   90.00
_cell.angle_gamma   90.00
#
_symmetry.space_group_name_H-M   'P 1'
#
loop_
_entity.id
_entity.type
_entity.pdbx_description
1 polymer ?
#
loop_
_entity_poly.entity_id
_entity_poly.type
_entity_poly.pdbx_seq_one_letter_code
_entity_poly.pdbx_strand_id
1 'polypeptide(L)'
;MLSPRQVLASIASRRVLAAALAPALLLSSPAPAQSPMIQGWLAANTACKGGPGDDPKTLKACARRDDLGAKLKRRGCEYQEDGDWWRCPH
;
A
#
# COMPACT_ATOMS: atom_id res chain seq x y z
N MET A 1 -3.44 -19.10 -63.75
CA MET A 1 -3.66 -17.75 -64.31
C MET A 1 -5.15 -17.46 -64.37
N LEU A 2 -5.66 -16.54 -63.55
CA LEU A 2 -6.84 -15.68 -63.79
C LEU A 2 -6.95 -14.65 -62.64
N SER A 3 -7.45 -13.47 -63.02
CA SER A 3 -7.08 -12.12 -62.56
C SER A 3 -7.92 -11.56 -61.37
N PRO A 4 -7.54 -10.40 -60.80
CA PRO A 4 -8.12 -9.79 -59.61
C PRO A 4 -9.43 -9.05 -59.94
N ARG A 5 -10.38 -9.04 -59.01
CA ARG A 5 -11.58 -8.21 -59.12
C ARG A 5 -11.91 -7.49 -57.80
N GLN A 6 -11.69 -6.19 -57.87
CA GLN A 6 -12.64 -5.15 -57.47
C GLN A 6 -12.82 -4.93 -55.96
N VAL A 7 -11.96 -4.06 -55.45
CA VAL A 7 -12.31 -3.04 -54.46
C VAL A 7 -13.51 -2.24 -54.98
N LEU A 8 -14.59 -2.10 -54.20
CA LEU A 8 -15.39 -0.88 -54.14
C LEU A 8 -16.35 -0.90 -52.95
N ALA A 9 -16.40 0.26 -52.32
CA ALA A 9 -16.93 0.56 -51.01
C ALA A 9 -18.42 0.27 -50.83
N SER A 10 -18.78 -0.14 -49.61
CA SER A 10 -20.11 0.13 -49.06
C SER A 10 -19.94 0.72 -47.67
N ILE A 11 -19.86 2.05 -47.62
CA ILE A 11 -19.96 2.83 -46.39
C ILE A 11 -21.43 2.78 -45.99
N ALA A 12 -21.79 1.86 -45.10
CA ALA A 12 -23.12 1.79 -44.50
C ALA A 12 -22.97 1.99 -42.98
N SER A 13 -23.21 3.22 -42.56
CA SER A 13 -23.30 3.71 -41.19
C SER A 13 -23.86 2.68 -40.20
N ARG A 14 -23.06 2.32 -39.20
CA ARG A 14 -23.56 1.79 -37.93
C ARG A 14 -22.99 2.61 -36.78
N ARG A 15 -23.84 3.54 -36.34
CA ARG A 15 -23.94 4.20 -35.04
C ARG A 15 -22.77 3.96 -34.09
N VAL A 16 -22.04 5.03 -33.82
CA VAL A 16 -21.13 5.16 -32.68
C VAL A 16 -21.91 4.85 -31.40
N LEU A 17 -21.75 3.65 -30.87
CA LEU A 17 -22.13 3.34 -29.50
C LEU A 17 -20.94 3.72 -28.63
N ALA A 18 -20.97 4.97 -28.14
CA ALA A 18 -20.11 5.39 -27.04
C ALA A 18 -20.45 4.50 -25.83
N ALA A 19 -19.63 3.48 -25.57
CA ALA A 19 -19.66 2.79 -24.29
C ALA A 19 -19.22 3.80 -23.24
N ALA A 20 -20.17 4.24 -22.41
CA ALA A 20 -19.89 5.08 -21.26
C ALA A 20 -18.85 4.36 -20.38
N LEU A 21 -17.61 4.86 -20.40
CA LEU A 21 -16.59 4.52 -19.41
C LEU A 21 -17.08 5.08 -18.09
N ALA A 22 -17.80 4.27 -17.31
CA ALA A 22 -18.16 4.60 -15.94
C ALA A 22 -16.86 4.78 -15.14
N PRO A 23 -16.57 5.96 -14.57
CA PRO A 23 -15.50 6.07 -13.61
C PRO A 23 -16.04 5.48 -12.30
N ALA A 24 -15.82 4.18 -12.09
CA ALA A 24 -15.86 3.59 -10.77
C ALA A 24 -14.65 4.11 -9.98
N LEU A 25 -14.67 5.40 -9.63
CA LEU A 25 -13.85 5.96 -8.57
C LEU A 25 -14.39 5.35 -7.28
N LEU A 26 -13.86 4.17 -6.96
CA LEU A 26 -13.97 3.57 -5.64
C LEU A 26 -13.63 4.67 -4.63
N LEU A 27 -14.61 5.08 -3.83
CA LEU A 27 -14.38 5.91 -2.66
C LEU A 27 -13.56 5.07 -1.67
N SER A 28 -12.25 5.00 -1.88
CA SER A 28 -11.32 4.54 -0.86
C SER A 28 -11.43 5.52 0.28
N SER A 29 -12.09 5.11 1.36
CA SER A 29 -12.10 5.88 2.60
C SER A 29 -10.64 6.11 3.00
N PRO A 30 -10.24 7.34 3.36
CA PRO A 30 -8.89 7.58 3.85
C PRO A 30 -8.66 6.64 5.04
N ALA A 31 -7.59 5.84 4.97
CA ALA A 31 -7.22 4.99 6.08
C ALA A 31 -7.10 5.87 7.33
N PRO A 32 -7.64 5.43 8.49
CA PRO A 32 -7.53 6.20 9.71
C PRO A 32 -6.06 6.52 9.96
N ALA A 33 -5.77 7.80 10.22
CA ALA A 33 -4.41 8.24 10.49
C ALA A 33 -3.84 7.39 11.64
N GLN A 34 -2.77 6.65 11.35
CA GLN A 34 -2.16 5.76 12.34
C GLN A 34 -1.68 6.58 13.54
N SER A 35 -1.83 6.02 14.74
CA SER A 35 -1.35 6.66 15.96
C SER A 35 0.12 7.09 15.81
N PRO A 36 0.51 8.29 16.27
CA PRO A 36 1.91 8.74 16.25
C PRO A 36 2.88 7.75 16.90
N MET A 37 2.40 6.97 17.87
CA MET A 37 3.21 5.94 18.53
C MET A 37 3.47 4.73 17.61
N ILE A 38 2.50 4.32 16.80
CA ILE A 38 2.67 3.25 15.80
C ILE A 38 3.63 3.73 14.71
N GLN A 39 3.48 4.96 14.23
CA GLN A 39 4.39 5.56 13.25
C GLN A 39 5.83 5.66 13.78
N GLY A 40 5.99 6.09 15.04
CA GLY A 40 7.29 6.10 15.69
C GLY A 40 7.90 4.71 15.84
N TRP A 41 7.07 3.70 16.11
CA TRP A 41 7.52 2.31 16.21
C TRP A 41 7.97 1.79 14.83
N LEU A 42 7.20 2.05 13.77
CA LEU A 42 7.54 1.66 12.40
C LEU A 42 8.86 2.26 11.95
N ALA A 43 9.06 3.56 12.16
CA ALA A 43 10.31 4.24 11.82
C ALA A 43 11.51 3.64 12.56
N ALA A 44 11.37 3.37 13.87
CA ALA A 44 12.40 2.73 14.66
C ALA A 44 12.67 1.27 14.23
N ASN A 45 11.62 0.52 13.86
CA ASN A 45 11.74 -0.85 13.37
C ASN A 45 12.50 -0.91 12.06
N THR A 46 12.17 -0.05 11.09
CA THR A 46 12.88 0.04 9.81
C THR A 46 14.36 0.35 10.01
N ALA A 47 14.68 1.32 10.86
CA ALA A 47 16.08 1.65 11.16
C ALA A 47 16.81 0.52 11.90
N CYS A 48 16.13 -0.19 12.81
CA CYS A 48 16.71 -1.34 13.52
C CYS A 48 17.00 -2.52 12.58
N LYS A 49 16.06 -2.87 11.70
CA LYS A 49 16.21 -4.01 10.77
C LYS A 49 17.16 -3.73 9.61
N GLY A 50 17.27 -2.46 9.19
CA GLY A 50 18.03 -2.07 8.01
C GLY A 50 19.48 -1.67 8.26
N GLY A 51 19.90 -1.49 9.51
CA GLY A 51 21.25 -1.00 9.85
C GLY A 51 22.24 -2.10 10.30
N PRO A 52 23.55 -1.80 10.35
CA PRO A 52 24.56 -2.73 10.89
C PRO A 52 24.34 -3.00 12.38
N GLY A 53 24.50 -4.25 12.81
CA GLY A 53 24.17 -4.68 14.19
C GLY A 53 25.05 -4.08 15.29
N ASP A 54 26.26 -3.64 14.96
CA ASP A 54 27.22 -2.99 15.86
C ASP A 54 27.22 -1.46 15.74
N ASP A 55 26.48 -0.89 14.78
CA ASP A 55 26.37 0.56 14.63
C ASP A 55 25.58 1.17 15.81
N PRO A 56 26.14 2.17 16.51
CA PRO A 56 25.46 2.79 17.65
C PRO A 56 24.09 3.39 17.33
N LYS A 57 23.84 3.85 16.09
CA LYS A 57 22.53 4.38 15.69
C LYS A 57 21.53 3.26 15.48
N THR A 58 21.94 2.14 14.87
CA THR A 58 21.11 0.92 14.77
C THR A 58 20.72 0.41 16.16
N LEU A 59 21.67 0.29 17.07
CA LEU A 59 21.41 -0.15 18.44
C LEU A 59 20.40 0.76 19.16
N LYS A 60 20.55 2.08 19.00
CA LYS A 60 19.60 3.07 19.53
C LYS A 60 18.21 2.94 18.89
N ALA A 61 18.13 2.67 17.58
CA ALA A 61 16.87 2.45 16.89
C ALA A 61 16.17 1.18 17.41
N CYS A 62 16.91 0.08 17.60
CA CYS A 62 16.38 -1.14 18.18
C CYS A 62 15.85 -0.93 19.60
N ALA A 63 16.61 -0.26 20.46
CA ALA A 63 16.15 0.08 21.81
C ALA A 63 14.87 0.94 21.79
N ARG A 64 14.78 1.89 20.84
CA ARG A 64 13.59 2.73 20.68
C ARG A 64 12.38 1.93 20.18
N ARG A 65 12.58 1.02 19.23
CA ARG A 65 11.55 0.09 18.75
C ARG A 65 11.00 -0.72 19.93
N ASP A 66 11.88 -1.25 20.77
CA ASP A 66 11.50 -2.11 21.90
C ASP A 66 10.73 -1.32 22.97
N ASP A 67 11.17 -0.10 23.32
CA ASP A 67 10.44 0.78 24.25
C ASP A 67 9.03 1.13 23.74
N LEU A 68 8.90 1.50 22.47
CA LEU A 68 7.61 1.80 21.86
C LEU A 68 6.72 0.55 21.77
N GLY A 69 7.30 -0.61 21.47
CA GLY A 69 6.59 -1.89 21.45
C GLY A 69 6.05 -2.26 22.82
N ALA A 70 6.84 -2.06 23.88
CA ALA A 70 6.38 -2.27 25.25
C ALA A 70 5.23 -1.32 25.63
N LYS A 71 5.28 -0.05 25.19
CA LYS A 71 4.19 0.92 25.39
C LYS A 71 2.90 0.53 24.65
N LEU A 72 3.04 0.04 23.42
CA LEU A 72 1.91 -0.48 22.63
C LEU A 72 1.27 -1.69 23.31
N LYS A 73 2.07 -2.67 23.76
CA LYS A 73 1.56 -3.82 24.53
C LYS A 73 0.81 -3.41 25.80
N ARG A 74 1.35 -2.45 26.58
CA ARG A 74 0.68 -1.94 27.79
C ARG A 74 -0.67 -1.26 27.51
N ARG A 75 -0.89 -0.79 26.28
CA ARG A 75 -2.16 -0.22 25.82
C ARG A 75 -3.14 -1.26 25.27
N GLY A 76 -2.79 -2.55 25.38
CA GLY A 76 -3.60 -3.64 24.85
C GLY A 76 -3.44 -3.85 23.35
N CYS A 77 -2.45 -3.22 22.70
CA CYS A 77 -2.21 -3.46 21.29
C CYS A 77 -1.53 -4.83 21.08
N GLU A 78 -1.95 -5.53 20.04
CA GLU A 78 -1.42 -6.81 19.61
C GLU A 78 -0.43 -6.63 18.46
N TYR A 79 0.74 -7.26 18.58
CA TYR A 79 1.73 -7.27 17.52
C TYR A 79 1.34 -8.28 16.45
N GLN A 80 1.51 -7.89 15.19
CA GLN A 80 1.26 -8.73 14.03
C GLN A 80 2.61 -9.01 13.37
N GLU A 81 3.07 -10.26 13.50
CA GLU A 81 4.34 -10.70 12.92
C GLU A 81 4.31 -10.65 11.40
N ASP A 82 3.14 -10.93 10.81
CA ASP A 82 2.92 -10.77 9.38
C ASP A 82 2.84 -9.28 9.02
N GLY A 83 3.92 -8.79 8.42
CA GLY A 83 4.06 -7.41 7.97
C GLY A 83 4.55 -6.42 9.02
N ASP A 84 4.98 -6.87 10.21
CA ASP A 84 5.52 -6.04 11.29
C ASP A 84 4.64 -4.80 11.60
N TRP A 85 3.44 -5.00 12.14
CA TRP A 85 2.56 -3.89 12.50
C TRP A 85 1.79 -4.15 13.79
N TRP A 86 1.08 -3.12 14.27
CA TRP A 86 0.34 -3.18 15.53
C TRP A 86 -1.15 -2.97 15.31
N ARG A 87 -1.95 -3.85 15.88
CA ARG A 87 -3.40 -3.69 16.00
C ARG A 87 -3.71 -3.21 17.41
N CYS A 88 -4.31 -2.03 17.55
CA CYS A 88 -4.73 -1.53 18.85
C CYS A 88 -6.25 -1.63 19.02
N PRO A 89 -6.76 -1.87 20.24
CA PRO A 89 -8.17 -1.65 20.55
C PRO A 89 -8.51 -0.17 20.34
N HIS A 90 -9.73 0.09 19.89
CA HIS A 90 -10.24 1.43 19.57
C HIS A 90 -10.15 2.42 20.73
#